data_AF-A0A0C2YWY1-F1
#
_entry.id   AF-A0A0C2YWY1-F1
#
_cell.length_a   1.000
_cell.length_b   1.000
_cell.length_c   1.000
_cell.angle_alpha   90.00
_cell.angle_beta   90.00
_cell.angle_gamma   90.00
#
_symmetry.space_group_name_H-M   'P 1'
#
loop_
_entity.id
_entity.type
_entity.pdbx_description
1 polymer ?
#
loop_
_entity_poly.entity_id
_entity_poly.type
_entity_poly.pdbx_seq_one_letter_code
_entity_poly.pdbx_strand_id
1 'polypeptide(L)'
;MTPRIRKGIEFIYLRDDTLFIAISHPAHKFHIDSNIDSLKSILKQFVKYQNQCSWMEVTQIKTFITEAYDKREESKEQNDPKYTEPSRASFNIFTEDDEIRRGFEEIRKSIIKTKNLQSKGIF
;
A
#
# COMPACT_ATOMS: atom_id res chain seq x y z
N MET A 1 0.31 20.77 -6.62
CA MET A 1 -0.74 20.97 -5.59
C MET A 1 -0.12 21.73 -4.43
N THR A 2 -0.75 22.81 -3.97
CA THR A 2 -0.27 23.58 -2.81
C THR A 2 -0.34 22.71 -1.54
N PRO A 3 0.60 22.86 -0.57
CA PRO A 3 0.68 22.00 0.62
C PRO A 3 -0.59 21.96 1.49
N ARG A 4 -1.45 22.98 1.37
CA ARG A 4 -2.69 23.11 2.15
C ARG A 4 -3.77 22.12 1.73
N ILE A 5 -3.84 21.76 0.44
CA ILE A 5 -4.88 20.83 -0.07
C ILE A 5 -4.58 19.38 0.34
N ARG A 6 -3.30 18.99 0.38
CA ARG A 6 -2.90 17.65 0.85
C ARG A 6 -3.31 17.36 2.29
N LYS A 7 -3.40 18.39 3.15
CA LYS A 7 -3.85 18.25 4.55
C LYS A 7 -5.36 18.04 4.70
N GLY A 8 -6.14 18.21 3.62
CA GLY A 8 -7.59 18.11 3.66
C GLY A 8 -8.15 16.72 3.32
N ILE A 9 -7.33 15.83 2.75
CA ILE A 9 -7.75 14.48 2.35
C ILE A 9 -7.32 13.50 3.44
N GLU A 10 -8.28 12.77 4.02
CA GLU A 10 -8.00 11.79 5.07
C GLU A 10 -7.60 10.43 4.50
N PHE A 11 -8.40 9.92 3.55
CA PHE A 11 -8.14 8.69 2.81
C PHE A 11 -8.89 8.68 1.47
N ILE A 12 -8.47 7.78 0.59
CA ILE A 12 -9.06 7.56 -0.74
C ILE A 12 -9.24 6.07 -0.95
N TYR A 13 -10.36 5.65 -1.54
CA TYR A 13 -10.56 4.25 -1.93
C TYR A 13 -11.35 4.14 -3.23
N LEU A 14 -11.21 3.00 -3.90
CA LEU A 14 -11.94 2.66 -5.12
C LEU A 14 -12.97 1.58 -4.81
N ARG A 15 -14.21 1.78 -5.26
CA ARG A 15 -15.27 0.79 -5.15
C ARG A 15 -16.24 0.98 -6.31
N ASP A 16 -16.55 -0.10 -7.04
CA ASP A 16 -17.51 -0.11 -8.14
C ASP A 16 -17.22 1.04 -9.14
N ASP A 17 -15.97 1.12 -9.60
CA ASP A 17 -15.40 2.16 -10.48
C ASP A 17 -15.59 3.62 -10.01
N THR A 18 -15.94 3.79 -8.74
CA THR A 18 -16.12 5.08 -8.10
C THR A 18 -14.95 5.35 -7.16
N LEU A 19 -14.24 6.44 -7.41
CA LEU A 19 -13.20 6.95 -6.52
C LEU A 19 -13.83 7.79 -5.42
N PHE A 20 -13.73 7.30 -4.19
CA PHE A 20 -14.22 7.98 -3.01
C PHE A 20 -13.08 8.73 -2.32
N ILE A 21 -13.30 10.01 -2.03
CA ILE A 21 -12.33 10.88 -1.36
C ILE A 21 -12.94 11.36 -0.04
N ALA A 22 -12.37 10.91 1.07
CA ALA A 22 -12.76 11.35 2.40
C ALA A 22 -12.01 12.65 2.77
N ILE A 23 -12.76 13.64 3.26
CA ILE A 23 -12.26 14.99 3.47
C ILE A 23 -12.50 15.42 4.91
N SER A 24 -11.51 16.06 5.53
CA SER A 24 -11.53 16.46 6.94
C SER A 24 -12.31 17.73 7.24
N HIS A 25 -12.43 18.64 6.27
CA HIS A 25 -13.09 19.93 6.48
C HIS A 25 -13.94 20.35 5.26
N PRO A 26 -15.15 20.90 5.46
CA PRO A 26 -16.04 21.31 4.37
C PRO A 26 -15.39 22.25 3.35
N ALA A 27 -14.54 23.17 3.80
CA ALA A 27 -13.83 24.09 2.91
C ALA A 27 -12.93 23.34 1.89
N HIS A 28 -12.27 22.26 2.31
CA HIS A 28 -11.48 21.44 1.40
C HIS A 28 -12.36 20.69 0.39
N LYS A 29 -13.56 20.26 0.82
CA LYS A 29 -14.54 19.59 -0.06
C LYS A 29 -14.96 20.50 -1.20
N PHE A 30 -15.30 21.75 -0.90
CA PHE A 30 -15.68 22.71 -1.91
C PHE A 30 -14.60 22.92 -2.99
N HIS A 31 -13.34 23.04 -2.58
CA HIS A 31 -12.20 23.17 -3.50
C HIS A 31 -11.99 21.93 -4.37
N ILE A 32 -12.15 20.73 -3.81
CA ILE A 32 -11.99 19.48 -4.56
C ILE A 32 -13.17 19.30 -5.53
N ASP A 33 -14.40 19.56 -5.08
CA ASP A 33 -15.61 19.44 -5.88
C ASP A 33 -15.55 20.31 -7.14
N SER A 34 -15.04 21.54 -7.00
CA SER A 34 -14.87 22.47 -8.12
C SER A 34 -13.83 22.00 -9.15
N ASN A 35 -12.98 21.03 -8.79
CA ASN A 35 -11.90 20.52 -9.61
C ASN A 35 -12.09 19.05 -10.01
N ILE A 36 -13.27 18.45 -9.80
CA ILE A 36 -13.54 17.04 -10.11
C ILE A 36 -13.25 16.71 -11.58
N ASP A 37 -13.64 17.57 -12.52
CA ASP A 37 -13.43 17.29 -13.94
C ASP A 37 -11.95 17.30 -14.34
N SER A 38 -11.18 18.23 -13.77
CA SER A 38 -9.73 18.26 -13.92
C SER A 38 -9.09 16.99 -13.35
N LEU A 39 -9.55 16.53 -12.18
CA LEU A 39 -9.09 15.28 -11.57
C LEU A 39 -9.40 14.07 -12.45
N LYS A 40 -10.62 13.98 -13.00
CA LYS A 40 -11.00 12.91 -13.94
C LYS A 40 -10.11 12.91 -15.18
N SER A 41 -9.83 14.07 -15.76
CA SER A 41 -8.96 14.19 -16.93
C SER A 41 -7.55 13.70 -16.64
N ILE A 42 -6.97 14.10 -15.50
CA ILE A 42 -5.64 13.65 -15.07
C ILE A 42 -5.60 12.15 -14.84
N LEU A 43 -6.60 11.58 -14.15
CA LEU A 43 -6.68 10.14 -13.89
C LEU A 43 -6.77 9.34 -15.19
N LYS A 44 -7.60 9.78 -16.15
CA LYS A 44 -7.69 9.14 -17.47
C LYS A 44 -6.36 9.15 -18.20
N GLN A 45 -5.63 10.27 -18.17
CA GLN A 45 -4.29 10.35 -18.76
C GLN A 45 -3.33 9.40 -18.04
N PHE A 46 -3.38 9.36 -16.71
CA PHE A 46 -2.51 8.51 -15.91
C PHE A 46 -2.70 7.03 -16.24
N VAL A 47 -3.94 6.55 -16.29
CA VAL A 47 -4.28 5.17 -16.69
C VAL A 47 -3.82 4.87 -18.11
N LYS A 48 -3.95 5.83 -19.03
CA LYS A 48 -3.51 5.68 -20.43
C LYS A 48 -2.00 5.53 -20.59
N TYR A 49 -1.19 6.24 -19.79
CA TYR A 49 0.26 6.26 -19.94
C TYR A 49 1.00 5.34 -18.97
N GLN A 50 0.33 4.79 -17.95
CA GLN A 50 0.94 3.92 -16.94
C GLN A 50 0.35 2.50 -17.01
N ASN A 51 1.06 1.59 -17.68
CA ASN A 51 0.61 0.20 -17.89
C ASN A 51 0.29 -0.54 -16.58
N GLN A 52 0.98 -0.21 -15.48
CA GLN A 52 0.75 -0.77 -14.14
C GLN A 52 -0.60 -0.38 -13.52
N CYS A 53 -1.27 0.66 -14.04
CA CYS A 53 -2.55 1.16 -13.57
C CYS A 53 -3.69 0.85 -14.55
N SER A 54 -3.47 -0.02 -15.54
CA SER A 54 -4.46 -0.40 -16.56
C SER A 54 -5.73 -1.06 -15.99
N TRP A 55 -5.64 -1.67 -14.81
CA TRP A 55 -6.77 -2.26 -14.08
C TRP A 55 -7.66 -1.23 -13.37
N MET A 56 -7.19 0.02 -13.23
CA MET A 56 -7.89 1.04 -12.48
C MET A 56 -8.85 1.79 -13.40
N GLU A 57 -10.13 1.44 -13.34
CA GLU A 57 -11.20 2.19 -14.00
C GLU A 57 -11.88 3.14 -13.01
N VAL A 58 -11.86 4.44 -13.32
CA VAL A 58 -12.53 5.48 -12.52
C VAL A 58 -13.54 6.18 -13.41
N THR A 59 -14.81 5.81 -13.26
CA THR A 59 -15.93 6.42 -13.97
C THR A 59 -16.49 7.62 -13.21
N GLN A 60 -16.47 7.54 -11.88
CA GLN A 60 -17.03 8.55 -10.99
C GLN A 60 -16.07 8.94 -9.88
N ILE A 61 -16.18 10.19 -9.41
CA ILE A 61 -15.46 10.68 -8.23
C ILE A 61 -16.50 11.24 -7.28
N LYS A 62 -16.48 10.79 -6.02
CA LYS A 62 -17.38 11.26 -4.95
C LYS A 62 -16.56 11.72 -3.76
N THR A 63 -16.91 12.88 -3.23
CA THR A 63 -16.28 13.46 -2.05
C THR A 63 -17.28 13.43 -0.89
N PHE A 64 -16.79 13.16 0.31
CA PHE A 64 -17.62 13.22 1.51
C PHE A 64 -16.79 13.71 2.70
N ILE A 65 -17.48 14.33 3.66
CA ILE A 65 -16.87 14.78 4.91
C ILE A 65 -16.81 13.56 5.84
N THR A 66 -15.65 13.31 6.42
CA THR A 66 -15.51 12.36 7.52
C THR A 66 -15.36 13.13 8.81
N GLU A 67 -16.03 12.70 9.87
CA GLU A 67 -15.61 13.11 11.21
C GLU A 67 -14.17 12.63 11.39
N ALA A 68 -13.34 13.47 12.00
CA ALA A 68 -11.95 13.17 12.22
C ALA A 68 -11.87 11.82 12.92
N TYR A 69 -11.39 10.80 12.20
CA TYR A 69 -10.81 9.66 12.86
C TYR A 69 -9.65 10.27 13.61
N ASP A 70 -9.73 10.34 14.94
CA ASP A 70 -8.56 10.66 15.77
C ASP A 70 -7.50 9.66 15.35
N LYS A 71 -6.66 10.08 14.40
CA LYS A 71 -5.38 9.46 14.14
C LYS A 71 -4.64 9.72 15.42
N ARG A 72 -4.79 8.81 16.39
CA ARG A 72 -3.74 8.53 17.36
C ARG A 72 -2.49 8.58 16.51
N GLU A 73 -1.59 9.49 16.85
CA GLU A 73 -0.31 9.58 16.17
C GLU A 73 0.35 8.21 16.34
N GLU A 74 0.09 7.30 15.41
CA GLU A 74 0.99 6.22 15.14
C GLU A 74 2.23 6.97 14.69
N SER A 75 3.20 7.01 15.60
CA SER A 75 4.55 7.47 15.35
C SER A 75 4.90 7.09 13.93
N LYS A 76 5.51 8.01 13.18
CA LYS A 76 6.14 7.70 11.90
C LYS A 76 7.27 6.69 12.14
N GLU A 77 6.94 5.47 12.50
CA GLU A 77 7.79 4.33 12.27
C GLU A 77 8.02 4.33 10.76
N GLN A 78 9.29 4.31 10.38
CA GLN A 78 9.71 4.07 9.01
C GLN A 78 8.88 2.91 8.47
N ASN A 79 7.92 3.22 7.60
CA ASN A 79 7.13 2.25 6.85
C ASN A 79 7.99 1.64 5.74
N ASP A 80 9.20 1.18 6.08
CA ASP A 80 9.71 -0.01 5.42
C ASP A 80 8.95 -1.15 6.09
N PRO A 81 8.07 -1.89 5.38
CA PRO A 81 7.48 -3.09 5.95
C PRO A 81 8.64 -4.07 6.19
N LYS A 82 9.19 -4.02 7.40
CA LYS A 82 10.22 -4.93 7.90
C LYS A 82 9.54 -6.29 8.06
N TYR A 83 9.48 -7.03 6.97
CA TYR A 83 8.91 -8.36 6.95
C TYR A 83 9.73 -9.24 7.91
N THR A 84 9.10 -9.64 9.01
CA THR A 84 9.72 -10.55 9.98
C THR A 84 9.56 -11.97 9.47
N GLU A 85 10.65 -12.74 9.44
CA GLU A 85 10.65 -14.10 8.92
C GLU A 85 9.96 -15.02 9.92
N PRO A 86 8.75 -15.56 9.62
CA PRO A 86 7.98 -16.31 10.61
C PRO A 86 8.53 -17.73 10.81
N SER A 87 9.25 -18.28 9.82
CA SER A 87 9.68 -19.68 9.85
C SER A 87 10.87 -19.92 10.79
N ARG A 88 10.85 -21.05 11.52
CA ARG A 88 11.96 -21.50 12.38
C ARG A 88 13.01 -22.33 11.66
N ALA A 89 12.80 -22.67 10.38
CA ALA A 89 13.66 -23.59 9.64
C ALA A 89 13.84 -24.99 10.28
N SER A 90 13.02 -25.33 11.29
CA SER A 90 13.07 -26.57 12.08
C SER A 90 12.20 -27.68 11.48
N PHE A 91 12.18 -27.82 10.16
CA PHE A 91 11.44 -28.87 9.47
C PHE A 91 12.36 -30.01 9.05
N ASN A 92 11.84 -31.23 9.04
CA ASN A 92 12.54 -32.41 8.57
C ASN A 92 12.28 -32.62 7.08
N ILE A 93 13.28 -33.13 6.36
CA ILE A 93 13.19 -33.40 4.92
C ILE A 93 13.16 -34.93 4.76
N PHE A 94 11.99 -35.46 4.38
CA PHE A 94 11.77 -36.89 4.20
C PHE A 94 11.60 -37.22 2.72
N THR A 95 12.66 -37.01 1.94
CA THR A 95 12.69 -37.37 0.51
C THR A 95 13.99 -38.09 0.18
N GLU A 96 13.91 -39.07 -0.71
CA GLU A 96 15.04 -39.80 -1.27
C GLU A 96 15.58 -39.12 -2.54
N ASP A 97 14.80 -38.20 -3.13
CA ASP A 97 15.20 -37.42 -4.30
C ASP A 97 16.17 -36.30 -3.91
N ASP A 98 17.37 -36.34 -4.50
CA ASP A 98 18.46 -35.41 -4.24
C ASP A 98 18.19 -33.98 -4.70
N GLU A 99 17.45 -33.78 -5.80
CA GLU A 99 17.12 -32.45 -6.28
C GLU A 99 16.12 -31.76 -5.37
N ILE A 100 15.09 -32.50 -4.95
CA ILE A 100 14.08 -32.03 -4.00
C ILE A 100 14.74 -31.72 -2.66
N ARG A 101 15.59 -32.62 -2.18
CA ARG A 101 16.35 -32.43 -0.92
C ARG A 101 17.20 -31.17 -0.96
N ARG A 102 17.92 -30.92 -2.06
CA ARG A 102 18.71 -29.71 -2.27
C ARG A 102 17.84 -28.45 -2.21
N GLY A 103 16.68 -28.44 -2.86
CA GLY A 103 15.75 -27.31 -2.84
C GLY A 103 15.30 -26.95 -1.43
N PHE A 104 14.93 -27.95 -0.62
CA PHE A 104 14.54 -27.73 0.78
C PHE A 104 15.69 -27.21 1.65
N GLU A 105 16.93 -27.67 1.42
CA GLU A 105 18.10 -27.15 2.15
C GLU A 105 18.38 -25.67 1.80
N GLU A 106 18.21 -25.27 0.53
CA GLU A 106 18.35 -23.85 0.14
C GLU A 106 17.28 -22.95 0.76
N ILE A 107 16.05 -23.45 0.88
CA ILE A 107 14.98 -22.76 1.62
C ILE A 107 15.36 -22.61 3.10
N ARG A 108 15.88 -23.67 3.73
CA ARG A 108 16.35 -23.63 5.13
C ARG A 108 17.44 -22.57 5.32
N LYS A 109 18.45 -22.54 4.44
CA LYS A 109 19.53 -21.54 4.46
C LYS A 109 18.99 -20.12 4.33
N SER A 110 18.04 -19.91 3.43
CA SER A 110 17.42 -18.61 3.19
C SER A 110 16.70 -18.08 4.43
N ILE A 111 15.90 -18.92 5.09
CA ILE A 111 15.20 -18.59 6.35
C ILE A 111 16.21 -18.20 7.45
N ILE A 112 17.26 -19.00 7.64
CA ILE A 112 18.30 -18.74 8.66
C ILE A 112 19.03 -17.41 8.37
N LYS A 113 19.37 -17.15 7.10
CA LYS A 113 20.03 -15.92 6.68
C LYS A 113 19.17 -14.70 6.99
N THR A 114 17.89 -14.73 6.62
CA THR A 114 16.94 -13.64 6.89
C THR A 114 16.81 -13.38 8.39
N LYS A 115 16.71 -14.43 9.22
CA LYS A 115 16.67 -14.29 10.68
C LYS A 115 17.94 -13.67 11.28
N ASN A 116 19.11 -14.03 10.76
CA ASN A 116 20.37 -13.46 11.23
C ASN A 116 20.53 -11.99 10.84
N LEU A 117 19.93 -11.57 9.73
CA LEU A 117 19.93 -10.18 9.30
C LEU A 117 18.96 -9.33 10.15
N GLN A 118 17.81 -9.90 10.52
CA GLN A 118 16.86 -9.31 11.47
C GLN A 118 17.47 -9.18 12.88
N SER A 119 18.18 -10.19 13.38
CA SER A 119 18.80 -10.12 14.72
C SER A 119 19.93 -9.09 14.83
N LYS A 120 20.54 -8.71 13.69
CA LYS A 120 21.57 -7.67 13.61
C LYS A 120 21.01 -6.26 13.41
N GLY A 121 19.69 -6.10 13.31
CA GLY A 121 19.05 -4.80 13.05
C GLY A 121 19.37 -4.20 11.68
N ILE A 122 19.84 -5.04 10.74
CA ILE A 122 20.10 -4.65 9.34
C ILE A 122 18.78 -4.62 8.54
N PHE A 123 17.73 -5.25 9.10
CA PHE A 123 16.33 -5.11 8.73
C PHE A 123 15.54 -4.83 9.99
#